data_AF-A0A6N2N2Y4-F1
#
_entry.id   AF-A0A6N2N2Y4-F1
#
_cell.length_a   1.000
_cell.length_b   1.000
_cell.length_c   1.000
_cell.angle_alpha   90.00
_cell.angle_beta   90.00
_cell.angle_gamma   90.00
#
_symmetry.space_group_name_H-M   'P 1'
#
loop_
_entity.id
_entity.type
_entity.pdbx_description
1 polymer ?
#
loop_
_entity_poly.entity_id
_entity_poly.type
_entity_poly.pdbx_seq_one_letter_code
_entity_poly.pdbx_strand_id
1 'polypeptide(L)'
;MRGSWVSILLIASLGLIGSCSAAAVEYDSSAVIINGERKIILSGSIHYPRSTVEMWSDLIQKAKEGGLDTIETYIFWNAHEPRRREYNFTGNLDFVKFFPKSARSRAPWHSPNRSLCLC
;
A
#
# COMPACT_ATOMS: atom_id res chain seq x y z
N MET A 1 -44.29 23.44 5.42
CA MET A 1 -43.66 22.12 5.67
C MET A 1 -42.69 21.63 4.58
N ARG A 2 -42.41 22.37 3.49
CA ARG A 2 -41.59 21.83 2.37
C ARG A 2 -40.05 21.95 2.50
N GLY A 3 -39.53 22.75 3.45
CA GLY A 3 -38.09 23.03 3.54
C GLY A 3 -37.22 21.98 4.26
N SER A 4 -37.79 21.17 5.16
CA SER A 4 -37.00 20.29 6.07
C SER A 4 -36.09 19.31 5.32
N TRP A 5 -36.60 18.71 4.24
CA TRP A 5 -35.88 17.72 3.44
C TRP A 5 -34.62 18.29 2.77
N VAL A 6 -34.61 19.57 2.40
CA VAL A 6 -33.42 20.21 1.80
C VAL A 6 -32.31 20.35 2.85
N SER A 7 -32.65 20.76 4.08
CA SER A 7 -31.69 20.82 5.19
C SER A 7 -31.15 19.45 5.56
N ILE A 8 -32.01 18.41 5.58
CA ILE A 8 -31.60 17.03 5.85
C ILE A 8 -30.63 16.51 4.76
N LEU A 9 -30.93 16.75 3.49
CA LEU A 9 -30.05 16.37 2.37
C LEU A 9 -28.71 17.11 2.40
N LEU A 10 -28.70 18.41 2.74
CA LEU A 10 -27.47 19.18 2.89
C LEU A 10 -26.61 18.64 4.03
N ILE A 11 -27.19 18.39 5.22
CA ILE A 11 -26.46 17.81 6.37
C ILE A 11 -25.93 16.41 6.03
N ALA A 12 -26.72 15.57 5.36
CA ALA A 12 -26.29 14.25 4.91
C ALA A 12 -25.13 14.32 3.89
N SER A 13 -25.17 15.28 2.96
CA SER A 13 -24.09 15.48 1.98
C SER A 13 -22.81 16.01 2.62
N LEU A 14 -22.91 16.85 3.66
CA LEU A 14 -21.76 17.36 4.41
C LEU A 14 -21.09 16.26 5.25
N GLY A 15 -21.88 15.33 5.80
CA GLY A 15 -21.39 14.13 6.48
C GLY A 15 -20.74 13.09 5.55
N LEU A 16 -20.83 13.27 4.23
CA LEU A 16 -20.20 12.42 3.20
C LEU A 16 -18.86 12.97 2.68
N ILE A 17 -18.34 14.07 3.26
CA ILE A 17 -16.97 14.54 3.00
C ILE A 17 -16.00 13.56 3.67
N GLY A 18 -15.67 12.47 2.96
CA GLY A 18 -14.89 11.36 3.49
C GLY A 18 -13.46 11.75 3.87
N SER A 19 -13.11 11.60 5.15
CA SER A 19 -11.80 11.93 5.71
C SER A 19 -10.66 11.11 5.09
N CYS A 20 -10.00 11.67 4.08
CA CYS A 20 -8.76 11.13 3.53
C CYS A 20 -7.61 11.34 4.54
N SER A 21 -7.42 10.39 5.45
CA SER A 21 -6.27 10.34 6.36
C SER A 21 -5.13 9.57 5.69
N ALA A 22 -4.07 10.29 5.36
CA ALA A 22 -2.74 9.76 5.14
C ALA A 22 -2.15 9.22 6.46
N ALA A 23 -1.10 8.39 6.36
CA ALA A 23 -0.31 8.02 7.53
C ALA A 23 0.64 9.17 7.89
N ALA A 24 0.77 9.48 9.18
CA ALA A 24 1.84 10.35 9.66
C ALA A 24 3.15 9.55 9.66
N VAL A 25 4.21 10.10 9.07
CA VAL A 25 5.55 9.50 9.07
C VAL A 25 6.54 10.54 9.55
N GLU A 26 7.16 10.24 10.68
CA GLU A 26 8.17 11.05 11.36
C GLU A 26 9.41 10.18 11.61
N TYR A 27 10.50 10.77 12.07
CA TYR A 27 11.70 10.03 12.46
C TYR A 27 12.46 10.77 13.57
N ASP A 28 13.24 10.01 14.33
CA ASP A 28 14.20 10.54 15.30
C ASP A 28 15.58 9.90 15.10
N SER A 29 16.50 10.11 16.04
CA SER A 29 17.88 9.58 15.97
C SER A 29 17.98 8.04 16.10
N SER A 30 16.87 7.34 16.30
CA SER A 30 16.84 5.91 16.63
C SER A 30 15.72 5.09 15.97
N ALA A 31 14.65 5.72 15.47
CA ALA A 31 13.51 5.03 14.88
C ALA A 31 12.80 5.85 13.79
N VAL A 32 12.11 5.13 12.90
CA VAL A 32 11.00 5.70 12.10
C VAL A 32 9.73 5.60 12.92
N ILE A 33 8.88 6.63 12.86
CA ILE A 33 7.64 6.73 13.61
C ILE A 33 6.49 6.76 12.60
N ILE A 34 5.59 5.76 12.66
CA ILE A 34 4.44 5.67 11.75
C ILE A 34 3.15 5.75 12.58
N ASN A 35 2.35 6.79 12.36
CA ASN A 35 1.14 7.11 13.13
C ASN A 35 1.39 7.19 14.65
N GLY A 36 2.53 7.74 15.07
CA GLY A 36 2.97 7.83 16.47
C GLY A 36 3.61 6.55 17.03
N GLU A 37 3.62 5.45 16.29
CA GLU A 37 4.27 4.19 16.70
C GLU A 37 5.72 4.15 16.20
N ARG A 38 6.70 4.12 17.12
CA ARG A 38 8.12 3.89 16.81
C ARG A 38 8.32 2.46 16.32
N LYS A 39 8.85 2.29 15.11
CA LYS A 39 9.09 0.99 14.46
C LYS A 39 10.55 0.84 14.04
N ILE A 40 11.04 -0.41 14.11
CA ILE A 40 12.22 -0.86 13.36
C ILE A 40 11.68 -1.55 12.11
N ILE A 41 11.97 -1.00 10.94
CA ILE A 41 11.52 -1.56 9.65
C ILE A 41 12.32 -2.82 9.34
N LEU A 42 11.61 -3.92 9.06
CA LEU A 42 12.19 -5.19 8.62
C LEU A 42 11.76 -5.43 7.16
N SER A 43 12.54 -4.85 6.25
CA SER A 43 12.33 -4.93 4.81
C SER A 43 12.88 -6.22 4.19
N GLY A 44 12.22 -6.71 3.14
CA GLY A 44 12.77 -7.73 2.23
C GLY A 44 12.41 -7.45 0.77
N SER A 45 13.38 -7.66 -0.12
CA SER A 45 13.24 -7.33 -1.55
C SER A 45 12.48 -8.40 -2.33
N ILE A 46 11.42 -8.00 -3.04
CA ILE A 46 10.69 -8.86 -3.99
C ILE A 46 10.53 -8.11 -5.31
N HIS A 47 11.41 -8.40 -6.27
CA HIS A 47 11.33 -7.85 -7.62
C HIS A 47 10.24 -8.53 -8.45
N TYR A 48 9.08 -7.88 -8.61
CA TYR A 48 7.92 -8.45 -9.33
C TYR A 48 8.23 -9.05 -10.71
N PRO A 49 9.11 -8.50 -11.59
CA PRO A 49 9.36 -9.12 -12.89
C PRO A 49 10.16 -10.44 -12.83
N ARG A 50 10.75 -10.79 -11.68
CA ARG A 50 11.60 -11.97 -11.48
C ARG A 50 10.85 -13.21 -10.95
N SER A 51 9.54 -13.09 -10.75
CA SER A 51 8.63 -14.17 -10.35
C SER A 51 7.29 -13.99 -11.06
N THR A 52 6.48 -15.03 -11.27
CA THR A 52 5.24 -14.89 -12.03
C THR A 52 4.12 -14.26 -11.20
N VAL A 53 3.09 -13.71 -11.86
CA VAL A 53 1.92 -13.08 -11.23
C VAL A 53 1.26 -13.99 -10.18
N GLU A 54 1.26 -15.29 -10.43
CA GLU A 54 0.71 -16.33 -9.55
C GLU A 54 1.57 -16.54 -8.29
N MET A 55 2.88 -16.32 -8.38
CA MET A 55 3.82 -16.45 -7.25
C MET A 55 3.77 -15.25 -6.30
N TRP A 56 3.39 -14.06 -6.77
CA TRP A 56 3.53 -12.81 -6.00
C TRP A 56 2.85 -12.86 -4.63
N SER A 57 1.64 -13.42 -4.54
CA SER A 57 0.91 -13.52 -3.25
C SER A 57 1.55 -14.51 -2.28
N ASP A 58 2.14 -15.60 -2.79
CA ASP A 58 2.85 -16.61 -2.00
C ASP A 58 4.19 -16.08 -1.48
N LEU A 59 4.93 -15.33 -2.30
CA LEU A 59 6.18 -14.67 -1.91
C LEU A 59 5.96 -13.60 -0.83
N ILE A 60 4.93 -12.76 -0.98
CA ILE A 60 4.57 -11.75 0.04
C ILE A 60 4.08 -12.41 1.34
N GLN A 61 3.35 -13.53 1.25
CA GLN A 61 2.92 -14.29 2.43
C GLN A 61 4.12 -14.89 3.17
N LYS A 62 5.02 -15.58 2.47
CA LYS A 62 6.24 -16.19 3.04
C LYS A 62 7.18 -15.14 3.65
N ALA A 63 7.25 -13.95 3.07
CA ALA A 63 8.01 -12.84 3.64
C ALA A 63 7.47 -12.41 5.02
N LYS A 64 6.14 -12.30 5.17
CA LYS A 64 5.49 -12.04 6.48
C LYS A 64 5.72 -13.20 7.46
N GLU A 65 5.64 -14.44 7.01
CA GLU A 65 5.87 -15.63 7.84
C GLU A 65 7.34 -15.69 8.34
N GLY A 66 8.29 -15.21 7.52
CA GLY A 66 9.68 -14.94 7.92
C GLY A 66 9.86 -13.72 8.85
N GLY A 67 8.79 -13.04 9.24
CA GLY A 67 8.79 -11.92 10.18
C GLY A 67 8.94 -10.53 9.58
N LEU A 68 9.02 -10.40 8.24
CA LEU A 68 9.17 -9.10 7.59
C LEU A 68 7.89 -8.26 7.72
N ASP A 69 8.07 -6.94 7.84
CA ASP A 69 6.97 -5.97 7.88
C ASP A 69 7.04 -4.92 6.77
N THR A 70 8.03 -4.99 5.88
CA THR A 70 8.14 -4.13 4.70
C THR A 70 8.57 -4.96 3.50
N ILE A 71 8.02 -4.64 2.33
CA ILE A 71 8.50 -5.18 1.05
C ILE A 71 9.00 -4.01 0.20
N GLU A 72 10.19 -4.15 -0.35
CA GLU A 72 10.80 -3.19 -1.27
C GLU A 72 10.83 -3.76 -2.70
N THR A 73 10.58 -2.92 -3.71
CA THR A 73 10.72 -3.36 -5.11
C THR A 73 11.21 -2.26 -6.06
N TYR A 74 12.22 -2.58 -6.85
CA TYR A 74 12.61 -1.75 -7.99
C TYR A 74 11.56 -1.77 -9.10
N ILE A 75 11.17 -0.59 -9.58
CA ILE A 75 10.43 -0.41 -10.83
C ILE A 75 11.44 -0.42 -12.00
N PHE A 76 11.38 -1.46 -12.84
CA PHE A 76 12.37 -1.67 -13.91
C PHE A 76 12.04 -0.82 -15.14
N TRP A 77 12.46 0.46 -15.17
CA TRP A 77 12.12 1.39 -16.25
C TRP A 77 12.47 0.86 -17.65
N ASN A 78 13.59 0.17 -17.80
CA ASN A 78 14.00 -0.44 -19.08
C ASN A 78 13.09 -1.59 -19.57
N ALA A 79 12.30 -2.19 -18.67
CA ALA A 79 11.26 -3.16 -19.03
C ALA A 79 9.90 -2.48 -19.29
N HIS A 80 9.64 -1.35 -18.63
CA HIS A 80 8.43 -0.54 -18.82
C HIS A 80 8.47 0.34 -20.07
N GLU A 81 9.63 0.89 -20.43
CA GLU A 81 9.90 1.65 -21.66
C GLU A 81 11.06 0.99 -22.43
N PRO A 82 10.88 -0.21 -23.01
CA PRO A 82 11.92 -0.90 -23.78
C PRO A 82 12.28 -0.15 -25.07
N ARG A 83 11.42 0.76 -25.52
CA ARG A 83 11.69 1.78 -26.53
C ARG A 83 11.02 3.08 -26.10
N ARG A 84 11.64 4.22 -26.42
CA ARG A 84 11.19 5.56 -26.03
C ARG A 84 9.72 5.80 -26.43
N ARG A 85 8.86 6.07 -25.45
CA ARG A 85 7.40 6.24 -25.54
C ARG A 85 6.56 4.98 -25.86
N GLU A 86 7.17 3.79 -25.93
CA GLU A 86 6.43 2.51 -25.99
C GLU A 86 6.33 1.93 -24.57
N TYR A 87 5.19 2.12 -23.90
CA TYR A 87 5.02 1.72 -22.48
C TYR A 87 4.32 0.37 -22.30
N ASN A 88 4.83 -0.46 -21.38
CA ASN A 88 4.23 -1.74 -21.00
C ASN A 88 4.00 -1.84 -19.47
N PHE A 89 2.74 -2.08 -19.09
CA PHE A 89 2.30 -2.32 -17.70
C PHE A 89 1.42 -3.59 -17.61
N THR A 90 1.67 -4.58 -18.48
CA THR A 90 0.84 -5.78 -18.64
C THR A 90 1.53 -7.04 -18.13
N GLY A 91 0.74 -8.07 -17.78
CA GLY A 91 1.27 -9.35 -17.30
C GLY A 91 2.22 -9.18 -16.12
N ASN A 92 3.45 -9.68 -16.27
CA ASN A 92 4.50 -9.59 -15.25
C ASN A 92 5.10 -8.19 -15.05
N LEU A 93 4.66 -7.20 -15.82
CA LEU A 93 4.98 -5.78 -15.65
C LEU A 93 3.81 -4.98 -15.05
N ASP A 94 2.76 -5.64 -14.55
CA ASP A 94 1.70 -4.94 -13.83
C ASP A 94 2.04 -4.80 -12.34
N PHE A 95 2.85 -3.79 -11.98
CA PHE A 95 3.16 -3.51 -10.58
C PHE A 95 1.92 -3.05 -9.78
N VAL A 96 0.84 -2.59 -10.44
CA VAL A 96 -0.41 -2.21 -9.78
C VAL A 96 -1.16 -3.45 -9.28
N LYS A 97 -1.05 -4.58 -9.98
CA LYS A 97 -1.44 -5.91 -9.48
C LYS A 97 -0.50 -6.44 -8.39
N PHE A 98 0.82 -6.19 -8.50
CA PHE A 98 1.80 -6.62 -7.49
C PHE A 98 1.55 -5.99 -6.11
N PHE A 99 1.03 -4.76 -6.04
CA PHE A 99 0.67 -4.11 -4.77
C PHE A 99 -0.79 -4.42 -4.36
N PRO A 100 -1.06 -5.47 -3.54
CA PRO A 100 -2.41 -5.94 -3.29
C PRO A 100 -3.25 -4.91 -2.55
N LYS A 101 -4.56 -4.90 -2.80
CA LYS A 101 -5.50 -3.98 -2.11
C LYS A 101 -5.49 -4.14 -0.58
N SER A 102 -5.14 -5.33 -0.07
CA SER A 102 -4.97 -5.60 1.36
C SER A 102 -3.78 -4.88 2.00
N ALA A 103 -2.71 -4.56 1.26
CA ALA A 103 -1.63 -3.69 1.74
C ALA A 103 -2.09 -2.23 1.92
N ARG A 104 -3.20 -1.86 1.27
CA ARG A 104 -3.80 -0.52 1.30
C ARG A 104 -4.89 -0.35 2.37
N SER A 105 -5.38 -1.46 2.92
CA SER A 105 -6.37 -1.45 4.00
C SER A 105 -5.68 -1.39 5.36
N ARG A 106 -6.18 -0.54 6.27
CA ARG A 106 -5.81 -0.53 7.70
C ARG A 106 -6.33 -1.76 8.48
N ALA A 107 -6.62 -2.86 7.78
CA ALA A 107 -6.95 -4.13 8.40
C ALA A 107 -5.68 -4.67 9.06
N PRO A 108 -5.65 -4.86 10.39
CA PRO A 108 -4.48 -5.41 11.03
C PRO A 108 -4.17 -6.81 10.48
N TRP A 109 -2.87 -7.14 10.41
CA TRP A 109 -2.52 -8.55 10.53
C TRP A 109 -3.03 -9.04 11.90
N HIS A 110 -3.45 -10.30 12.02
CA HIS A 110 -3.84 -10.87 13.32
C HIS A 110 -2.64 -11.02 14.30
N SER A 111 -1.47 -10.51 13.95
CA SER A 111 -0.38 -10.15 14.88
C SER A 111 -0.48 -8.64 15.19
N PRO A 112 -0.68 -8.23 16.45
CA PRO A 112 -1.13 -6.88 16.80
C PRO A 112 -0.05 -5.77 16.69
N ASN A 113 1.07 -6.00 16.00
CA ASN A 113 2.24 -5.12 16.11
C ASN A 113 3.10 -4.97 14.83
N ARG A 114 2.59 -5.26 13.62
CA ARG A 114 3.32 -5.08 12.35
C ARG A 114 2.42 -4.51 11.25
N SER A 115 2.97 -3.59 10.45
CA SER A 115 2.23 -2.80 9.44
C SER A 115 2.99 -2.88 8.12
N LEU A 116 2.38 -3.37 7.04
CA LEU A 116 3.09 -3.53 5.77
C LEU A 116 3.40 -2.16 5.16
N CYS A 117 4.68 -1.77 5.12
CA CYS A 117 5.14 -0.70 4.25
C CYS A 117 5.54 -1.26 2.87
N LEU A 118 5.40 -0.44 1.83
CA LEU A 118 5.83 -0.73 0.47
C LEU A 118 6.61 0.48 -0.05
N CYS A 119 7.87 0.25 -0.41
CA CYS A 119 8.81 1.24 -0.93
C CYS A 119 9.25 0.87 -2.36
#